data_AF-A0A7C4GM65-F1
#
_entry.id   AF-A0A7C4GM65-F1
#
_cell.length_a   1.000
_cell.length_b   1.000
_cell.length_c   1.000
_cell.angle_alpha   90.00
_cell.angle_beta   90.00
_cell.angle_gamma   90.00
#
_symmetry.space_group_name_H-M   'P 1'
#
loop_
_entity.id
_entity.type
_entity.pdbx_description
1 polymer ?
#
loop_
_entity_poly.entity_id
_entity_poly.type
_entity_poly.pdbx_seq_one_letter_code
_entity_poly.pdbx_strand_id
1 'polypeptide(L)'
;MTSRDALIIAETRDPYKTDNPAHLRYHERNRRRGRMGGQIRMRHRFRQYVGKWFDYLFVSKEEMKEILEGTGWTAEIFIEPEDSQYIAIIKKCEK
;
A
#
# COMPACT_ATOMS: atom_id res chain seq x y z
N MET A 1 13.62 -8.27 17.75
CA MET A 1 13.35 -9.35 16.76
C MET A 1 11.92 -9.82 16.95
N THR A 2 11.18 -10.09 15.88
CA THR A 2 9.87 -10.77 15.95
C THR A 2 10.04 -12.27 16.14
N SER A 3 9.03 -12.97 16.66
CA SER A 3 9.01 -14.43 16.79
C SER A 3 9.07 -15.13 15.43
N ARG A 4 9.22 -16.47 15.42
CA ARG A 4 9.28 -17.26 14.17
C ARG A 4 7.91 -17.37 13.50
N ASP A 5 6.86 -17.43 14.31
CA ASP A 5 5.45 -17.52 13.98
C ASP A 5 4.76 -16.14 13.88
N ALA A 6 5.55 -15.05 13.81
CA ALA A 6 4.99 -13.71 13.75
C ALA A 6 4.19 -13.46 12.47
N LEU A 7 3.06 -12.77 12.63
CA LEU A 7 2.18 -12.35 11.55
C LEU A 7 2.08 -10.82 11.51
N ILE A 8 2.07 -10.27 10.30
CA ILE A 8 1.64 -8.90 10.04
C ILE A 8 0.30 -8.98 9.30
N ILE A 9 -0.71 -8.30 9.83
CA ILE A 9 -2.01 -8.13 9.19
C ILE A 9 -2.05 -6.71 8.65
N ALA A 10 -1.94 -6.55 7.34
CA ALA A 10 -1.89 -5.25 6.69
C ALA A 10 -3.17 -5.03 5.87
N GLU A 11 -3.92 -3.99 6.18
CA GLU A 11 -5.04 -3.52 5.36
C GLU A 11 -4.57 -2.37 4.46
N THR A 12 -5.02 -2.41 3.21
CA THR A 12 -4.82 -1.35 2.24
C THR A 12 -5.87 -1.47 1.14
N ARG A 13 -5.77 -0.64 0.11
CA ARG A 13 -6.59 -0.76 -1.09
C ARG A 13 -5.73 -0.78 -2.33
N ASP A 14 -6.22 -1.49 -3.34
CA ASP A 14 -5.67 -1.45 -4.68
C ASP A 14 -5.96 -0.06 -5.30
N PRO A 15 -4.93 0.76 -5.57
CA PRO A 15 -5.10 2.10 -6.14
C PRO A 15 -5.61 2.06 -7.59
N TYR A 16 -5.55 0.91 -8.26
CA TYR A 16 -5.90 0.74 -9.67
C TYR A 16 -7.34 0.25 -9.90
N LYS A 17 -8.03 -0.19 -8.85
CA LYS A 17 -9.48 -0.42 -8.86
C LYS A 17 -10.24 0.92 -8.78
N THR A 18 -10.07 1.78 -9.79
CA THR A 18 -10.73 3.09 -9.91
C THR A 18 -10.85 3.52 -11.38
N ASP A 19 -11.96 4.18 -11.71
CA ASP A 19 -12.22 4.83 -13.00
C ASP A 19 -12.09 6.36 -12.94
N ASN A 20 -11.78 6.91 -11.76
CA ASN A 20 -11.72 8.35 -11.56
C ASN A 20 -10.53 8.95 -12.35
N PRO A 21 -10.77 9.85 -13.31
CA PRO A 21 -9.71 10.38 -14.17
C PRO A 21 -8.65 11.19 -13.41
N ALA A 22 -8.99 11.75 -12.23
CA ALA A 22 -8.02 12.44 -11.39
C ALA A 22 -7.03 11.46 -10.75
N HIS A 23 -7.50 10.28 -10.31
CA HIS A 23 -6.65 9.22 -9.79
C HIS A 23 -5.70 8.72 -10.88
N LEU A 24 -6.23 8.40 -12.07
CA LEU A 24 -5.44 7.89 -13.20
C LEU A 24 -4.30 8.86 -13.60
N ARG A 25 -4.60 10.16 -13.70
CA ARG A 25 -3.57 11.19 -13.96
C ARG A 25 -2.53 11.28 -12.84
N TYR A 26 -2.94 11.12 -11.59
CA TYR A 26 -2.03 11.15 -10.46
C TYR A 26 -1.08 9.94 -10.47
N HIS A 27 -1.61 8.75 -10.74
CA HIS A 27 -0.83 7.50 -10.89
C HIS A 27 0.19 7.61 -12.01
N GLU A 28 -0.20 8.14 -13.16
CA GLU A 28 0.71 8.37 -14.29
C GLU A 28 1.83 9.35 -13.91
N ARG A 29 1.48 10.46 -13.24
CA ARG A 29 2.47 11.43 -12.74
C ARG A 29 3.46 10.79 -11.77
N ASN A 30 3.00 9.89 -10.90
CA ASN A 30 3.87 9.16 -9.99
C ASN A 30 4.83 8.23 -10.74
N ARG A 31 4.33 7.42 -11.68
CA ARG A 31 5.17 6.51 -12.47
C ARG A 31 6.23 7.26 -13.27
N ARG A 32 5.88 8.40 -13.89
CA ARG A 32 6.84 9.28 -14.59
C ARG A 32 7.96 9.82 -13.69
N ARG A 33 7.81 9.75 -12.36
CA ARG A 33 8.79 10.19 -11.36
C ARG A 33 9.50 9.02 -10.68
N GLY A 34 9.35 7.79 -11.19
CA GLY A 34 9.92 6.59 -10.57
C GLY A 34 9.23 6.19 -9.26
N ARG A 35 7.99 6.62 -9.04
CA ARG A 35 7.18 6.27 -7.86
C ARG A 35 6.14 5.22 -8.22
N MET A 36 5.74 4.40 -7.25
CA MET A 36 4.55 3.55 -7.36
C MET A 36 3.30 4.40 -7.61
N GLY A 37 2.34 3.87 -8.38
CA GLY A 37 1.15 4.61 -8.77
C GLY A 37 0.36 5.11 -7.56
N GLY A 38 0.13 4.24 -6.58
CA GLY A 38 -0.60 4.56 -5.35
C GLY A 38 0.17 5.34 -4.29
N GLN A 39 1.39 5.82 -4.56
CA GLN A 39 2.16 6.63 -3.61
C GLN A 39 1.67 8.08 -3.58
N ILE A 40 0.76 8.40 -2.67
CA ILE A 40 0.15 9.73 -2.56
C ILE A 40 0.91 10.62 -1.58
N ARG A 41 0.90 11.93 -1.84
CA ARG A 41 1.44 12.94 -0.95
C ARG A 41 0.28 13.71 -0.33
N MET A 42 0.11 13.60 0.98
CA MET A 42 -1.01 14.18 1.70
C MET A 42 -0.55 15.02 2.90
N ARG A 43 -1.45 15.84 3.42
CA ARG A 43 -1.30 16.54 4.70
C ARG A 43 -2.66 16.66 5.36
N HIS A 44 -2.68 16.69 6.68
CA HIS A 44 -3.90 16.99 7.41
C HIS A 44 -4.17 18.49 7.44
N ARG A 45 -5.42 18.88 7.22
CA ARG A 45 -5.91 20.24 7.48
C ARG A 45 -7.18 20.16 8.29
N PHE A 46 -7.21 20.82 9.44
CA PHE A 46 -8.39 20.87 10.30
C PHE A 46 -8.56 22.28 10.89
N ARG A 47 -9.61 22.98 10.46
CA ARG A 47 -9.84 24.40 10.80
C ARG A 47 -8.60 25.25 10.50
N GLN A 48 -8.00 25.88 11.51
CA GLN A 48 -6.79 26.69 11.42
C GLN A 48 -5.48 25.88 11.42
N TYR A 49 -5.54 24.59 11.73
CA TYR A 49 -4.35 23.74 11.84
C TYR A 49 -4.01 23.11 10.49
N VAL A 50 -2.72 23.21 10.12
CA VAL A 50 -2.17 22.59 8.91
C VAL A 50 -0.98 21.73 9.31
N GLY A 51 -1.09 20.42 9.07
CA GLY A 51 -0.02 19.46 9.29
C GLY A 51 1.05 19.50 8.20
N LYS A 52 2.17 18.81 8.48
CA LYS A 52 3.23 18.60 7.49
C LYS A 52 2.75 17.70 6.36
N TRP A 53 3.36 17.87 5.18
CA TRP A 53 3.22 16.91 4.10
C TRP A 53 3.92 15.60 4.47
N PHE A 54 3.29 14.48 4.12
CA PHE A 54 3.85 13.14 4.24
C PHE A 54 3.41 12.28 3.06
N ASP A 55 4.12 11.19 2.83
CA ASP A 55 3.76 10.20 1.83
C ASP A 55 2.95 9.08 2.48
N TYR A 56 1.94 8.60 1.77
CA TYR A 56 1.12 7.45 2.13
C TYR A 56 1.07 6.53 0.91
N LEU A 57 1.17 5.22 1.13
CA LEU A 57 1.28 4.25 0.05
C LEU A 57 0.08 3.32 0.02
N PHE A 58 -0.65 3.35 -1.09
CA PHE A 58 -1.57 2.30 -1.50
C PHE A 58 -0.89 1.42 -2.54
N VAL A 59 -1.12 0.11 -2.49
CA VAL A 59 -0.43 -0.87 -3.34
C VAL A 59 -1.39 -1.95 -3.79
N SER A 60 -1.26 -2.39 -5.03
CA SER A 60 -1.92 -3.64 -5.48
C SER A 60 -1.33 -4.85 -4.74
N LYS A 61 -1.96 -6.02 -4.91
CA LYS A 61 -1.45 -7.26 -4.30
C LYS A 61 -0.08 -7.65 -4.87
N GLU A 62 0.16 -7.34 -6.13
CA GLU A 62 1.43 -7.55 -6.84
C GLU A 62 2.50 -6.62 -6.28
N GLU A 63 2.21 -5.32 -6.17
CA GLU A 63 3.13 -4.34 -5.56
C GLU A 63 3.44 -4.68 -4.09
N MET A 64 2.47 -5.21 -3.34
CA MET A 64 2.70 -5.73 -1.98
C MET A 64 3.71 -6.88 -1.98
N LYS A 65 3.61 -7.82 -2.93
CA LYS A 65 4.58 -8.91 -3.05
C LYS A 65 5.97 -8.39 -3.40
N GLU A 66 6.06 -7.47 -4.36
CA GLU A 66 7.33 -6.81 -4.75
C GLU A 66 8.01 -6.12 -3.55
N ILE A 67 7.25 -5.42 -2.71
CA ILE A 67 7.77 -4.75 -1.51
C ILE A 67 8.35 -5.76 -0.50
N LEU A 68 7.76 -6.95 -0.43
CA LEU A 68 8.18 -7.99 0.52
C LEU A 68 9.39 -8.79 0.02
N GLU A 69 9.76 -8.69 -1.26
CA GLU A 69 10.93 -9.38 -1.81
C GLU A 69 12.21 -9.04 -1.04
N GLY A 70 12.97 -10.07 -0.66
CA GLY A 70 14.23 -9.91 0.09
C GLY A 70 14.07 -9.49 1.55
N THR A 71 12.84 -9.24 2.04
CA THR A 71 12.62 -8.79 3.43
C THR A 71 12.61 -9.94 4.46
N GLY A 72 12.54 -11.19 4.00
CA GLY A 72 12.28 -12.35 4.85
C GLY A 72 10.82 -12.47 5.30
N TRP A 73 9.91 -11.79 4.60
CA TRP A 73 8.47 -11.88 4.77
C TRP A 73 7.79 -12.22 3.43
N THR A 74 6.61 -12.81 3.50
CA THR A 74 5.81 -13.18 2.33
C THR A 74 4.32 -13.00 2.60
N ALA A 75 3.58 -12.50 1.61
CA ALA A 75 2.12 -12.39 1.65
C ALA A 75 1.49 -13.64 1.03
N GLU A 76 1.00 -14.55 1.85
CA GLU A 76 0.40 -15.82 1.38
C GLU A 76 -1.11 -15.70 1.15
N ILE A 77 -1.79 -14.91 1.96
CA ILE A 77 -3.25 -14.83 1.97
C ILE A 77 -3.66 -13.38 1.76
N PHE A 78 -4.52 -13.16 0.78
CA PHE A 78 -5.22 -11.91 0.56
C PHE A 78 -6.71 -12.15 0.79
N ILE A 79 -7.28 -11.37 1.69
CA ILE A 79 -8.72 -11.34 1.95
C ILE A 79 -9.26 -10.12 1.23
N GLU A 80 -10.17 -10.32 0.29
CA GLU A 80 -10.81 -9.24 -0.48
C GLU A 80 -12.24 -9.05 0.04
N PRO A 81 -12.48 -8.08 0.93
CA PRO A 81 -13.83 -7.57 1.12
C PRO A 81 -14.34 -6.92 -0.19
N GLU A 82 -15.61 -6.55 -0.22
CA GLU A 82 -16.18 -5.79 -1.35
C GLU A 82 -15.33 -4.53 -1.66
N ASP A 83 -15.35 -4.09 -2.93
CA ASP A 83 -14.60 -2.95 -3.48
C ASP A 83 -13.08 -3.16 -3.71
N SER A 84 -12.32 -2.08 -3.48
CA SER A 84 -10.89 -1.98 -3.77
C SER A 84 -10.00 -2.37 -2.59
N GLN A 85 -10.57 -2.59 -1.40
CA GLN A 85 -9.82 -2.89 -0.19
C GLN A 85 -9.37 -4.36 -0.17
N TYR A 86 -8.27 -4.63 0.51
CA TYR A 86 -7.85 -5.98 0.83
C TYR A 86 -7.02 -6.02 2.11
N ILE A 87 -6.98 -7.19 2.72
CA ILE A 87 -6.13 -7.49 3.88
C ILE A 87 -5.10 -8.54 3.44
N ALA A 88 -3.83 -8.25 3.64
CA ALA A 88 -2.74 -9.21 3.46
C ALA A 88 -2.35 -9.82 4.82
N ILE A 89 -2.29 -11.15 4.86
CA ILE A 89 -1.66 -11.88 5.95
C ILE A 89 -0.23 -12.19 5.53
N ILE A 90 0.70 -11.49 6.17
CA ILE A 90 2.12 -11.54 5.85
C ILE A 90 2.82 -12.36 6.93
N LYS A 91 3.47 -13.43 6.50
CA LYS A 91 4.21 -14.36 7.36
C LYS A 91 5.71 -14.17 7.21
N LYS A 92 6.44 -14.53 8.23
CA LYS A 92 7.90 -14.61 8.17
C LYS A 92 8.30 -15.84 7.37
N CYS A 93 9.24 -15.69 6.44
CA CYS A 93 9.79 -16.84 5.72
C CYS A 93 10.56 -17.73 6.72
N GLU A 94 10.32 -19.04 6.67
CA GLU A 94 11.16 -19.99 7.39
C GLU A 94 12.58 -19.93 6.78
N LYS A 95 13.59 -19.96 7.67
CA LYS A 95 14.99 -20.09 7.26
C LYS A 95 15.33 -21.56 7.07
#